data_AF-A0A8C0EUJ5-F1
#
_entry.id   AF-A0A8C0EUJ5-F1
#
_cell.length_a   1.000
_cell.length_b   1.000
_cell.length_c   1.000
_cell.angle_alpha   90.00
_cell.angle_beta   90.00
_cell.angle_gamma   90.00
#
_symmetry.space_group_name_H-M   'P 1'
#
loop_
_entity.id
_entity.type
_entity.pdbx_description
1 polymer ?
#
loop_
_entity_poly.entity_id
_entity_poly.type
_entity_poly.pdbx_seq_one_letter_code
_entity_poly.pdbx_strand_id
1 'polypeptide(L)'
;MFLSASRRIQDVESVLHCCDCKAGCCDVEGLISQWSYSLRIQMENLVQQDVEEIRGFIDKISENVEEVKRKHSAILASPNPDEKTKEELEELMADIKKTANKVRSKLKSIEQSIEQEEGLNRSSADLRIRKTQHSTLSRKFVEVMSEYNATQTDYRERCKGRIQRQLEITQKLPSDFIKCCVESVDSTGGEISSLFEI
;
A
#
# COMPACT_ATOMS: atom_id res chain seq x y z
N MET A 1 -2.98 -4.32 32.27
CA MET A 1 -4.03 -5.35 32.48
C MET A 1 -3.67 -6.75 31.96
N PHE A 2 -2.64 -6.93 31.11
CA PHE A 2 -2.20 -8.27 30.65
C PHE A 2 -1.21 -8.99 31.59
N LEU A 3 -0.47 -8.27 32.45
CA LEU A 3 0.45 -8.88 33.42
C LEU A 3 -0.26 -9.56 34.61
N SER A 4 -1.50 -9.17 34.89
CA SER A 4 -2.33 -9.74 35.96
C SER A 4 -2.93 -11.11 35.62
N ALA A 5 -2.94 -11.50 34.34
CA ALA A 5 -3.33 -12.85 33.91
C ALA A 5 -2.21 -13.87 34.12
N SER A 6 -0.95 -13.44 34.02
CA SER A 6 0.22 -14.32 34.13
C SER A 6 0.44 -14.84 35.56
N ARG A 7 0.14 -14.02 36.58
CA ARG A 7 0.23 -14.47 38.00
C ARG A 7 -0.86 -15.46 38.41
N ARG A 8 -1.99 -15.53 37.68
CA ARG A 8 -3.09 -16.44 38.02
C ARG A 8 -2.86 -17.86 37.48
N ILE A 9 -1.85 -18.06 36.63
CA ILE A 9 -1.45 -19.36 36.08
C ILE A 9 -0.62 -20.16 37.11
N GLN A 10 0.16 -19.48 37.96
CA GLN A 10 0.93 -20.15 39.02
C GLN A 10 0.08 -20.66 40.20
N ASP A 11 -1.18 -20.22 40.33
CA ASP A 11 -2.11 -20.72 41.35
C ASP A 11 -2.84 -22.01 40.92
N VAL A 12 -2.77 -22.42 39.65
CA VAL A 12 -3.51 -23.60 39.15
C VAL A 12 -2.81 -24.91 39.50
N GLU A 13 -1.48 -24.93 39.63
CA GLU A 13 -0.75 -26.13 40.06
C GLU A 13 -1.00 -26.49 41.54
N SER A 14 -1.43 -25.53 42.36
CA SER A 14 -1.67 -25.73 43.79
C SER A 14 -3.07 -26.29 44.12
N VAL A 15 -3.99 -26.33 43.15
CA VAL A 15 -5.37 -26.81 43.34
C VAL A 15 -5.57 -28.24 42.81
N LEU A 16 -4.54 -28.89 42.28
CA LEU A 16 -4.56 -30.32 41.88
C LEU A 16 -4.50 -31.28 43.08
N HIS A 17 -5.24 -30.98 44.15
CA HIS A 17 -5.42 -31.89 45.28
C HIS A 17 -6.86 -31.89 45.78
N CYS A 18 -7.83 -32.10 44.88
CA CYS A 18 -9.12 -32.70 45.23
C CYS A 18 -9.88 -33.07 43.95
N CYS A 19 -9.99 -34.37 43.65
CA CYS A 19 -11.17 -35.03 43.07
C CYS A 19 -10.79 -36.42 42.55
N ASP A 20 -11.22 -37.44 43.28
CA ASP A 20 -11.40 -38.82 42.80
C ASP A 20 -12.38 -38.85 41.61
N CYS A 21 -11.89 -38.64 40.39
CA CYS A 21 -12.69 -38.81 39.18
C CYS A 21 -12.21 -40.03 38.40
N LYS A 22 -12.98 -41.11 38.49
CA LYS A 22 -12.87 -42.30 37.64
C LYS A 22 -12.96 -41.89 36.16
N ALA A 23 -11.98 -42.36 35.38
CA ALA A 23 -12.02 -42.59 33.93
C ALA A 23 -13.09 -41.81 33.13
N GLY A 24 -12.72 -40.66 32.57
CA GLY A 24 -13.59 -39.90 31.67
C GLY A 24 -13.24 -38.42 31.52
N CYS A 25 -12.08 -38.15 30.93
CA CYS A 25 -11.82 -37.00 30.06
C CYS A 25 -12.33 -35.62 30.51
N CYS A 26 -11.61 -34.96 31.42
CA CYS A 26 -11.49 -33.51 31.25
C CYS A 26 -10.77 -33.31 29.91
N ASP A 27 -11.49 -32.85 28.90
CA ASP A 27 -11.01 -32.67 27.52
C ASP A 27 -10.08 -31.45 27.44
N VAL A 28 -9.07 -31.41 28.31
CA VAL A 28 -8.17 -30.26 28.46
C VAL A 28 -7.35 -30.07 27.19
N GLU A 29 -6.99 -31.16 26.50
CA GLU A 29 -6.37 -31.11 25.17
C GLU A 29 -7.33 -30.63 24.08
N GLY A 30 -8.61 -31.00 24.16
CA GLY A 30 -9.65 -30.49 23.27
C GLY A 30 -9.87 -28.99 23.43
N LEU A 31 -9.95 -28.51 24.67
CA LEU A 31 -9.99 -27.07 24.98
C LEU A 31 -8.70 -26.36 24.60
N ILE A 32 -7.51 -26.89 24.90
CA ILE A 32 -6.24 -26.28 24.44
C ILE A 32 -6.18 -26.25 22.90
N SER A 33 -6.67 -27.28 22.22
CA SER A 33 -6.74 -27.33 20.76
C SER A 33 -7.73 -26.31 20.21
N GLN A 34 -8.93 -26.21 20.78
CA GLN A 34 -9.97 -25.26 20.42
C GLN A 34 -9.54 -23.82 20.70
N TRP A 35 -8.87 -23.57 21.83
CA TRP A 35 -8.28 -22.28 22.18
C TRP A 35 -7.09 -21.98 21.26
N SER A 36 -6.25 -22.94 20.90
CA SER A 36 -5.16 -22.74 19.93
C SER A 36 -5.69 -22.47 18.53
N TYR A 37 -6.77 -23.12 18.10
CA TYR A 37 -7.46 -22.88 16.83
C TYR A 37 -8.15 -21.54 16.83
N SER A 38 -8.88 -21.20 17.90
CA SER A 38 -9.55 -19.91 18.05
C SER A 38 -8.53 -18.77 18.11
N LEU A 39 -7.38 -18.95 18.77
CA LEU A 39 -6.29 -17.98 18.81
C LEU A 39 -5.57 -17.89 17.46
N ARG A 40 -5.44 -19.00 16.71
CA ARG A 40 -4.88 -19.05 15.34
C ARG A 40 -5.79 -18.34 14.34
N ILE A 41 -7.10 -18.55 14.40
CA ILE A 41 -8.11 -17.85 13.58
C ILE A 41 -8.17 -16.35 13.96
N GLN A 42 -8.09 -16.01 15.25
CA GLN A 42 -8.06 -14.60 15.70
C GLN A 42 -6.80 -13.88 15.19
N MET A 43 -5.66 -14.59 15.11
CA MET A 43 -4.39 -14.04 14.64
C MET A 43 -4.34 -13.92 13.10
N GLU A 44 -4.86 -14.90 12.36
CA GLU A 44 -4.98 -14.88 10.90
C GLU A 44 -5.88 -13.71 10.41
N ASN A 45 -6.96 -13.42 11.13
CA ASN A 45 -7.89 -12.34 10.77
C ASN A 45 -7.27 -10.93 10.89
N LEU A 46 -6.33 -10.72 11.82
CA LEU A 46 -5.67 -9.42 12.00
C LEU A 46 -4.71 -9.10 10.86
N VAL A 47 -3.92 -10.07 10.42
CA VAL A 47 -2.99 -9.90 9.28
C VAL A 47 -3.75 -9.68 7.97
N GLN A 48 -4.91 -10.32 7.83
CA GLN A 48 -5.72 -10.21 6.61
C GLN A 48 -6.36 -8.83 6.43
N GLN A 49 -6.65 -8.12 7.52
CA GLN A 49 -7.23 -6.78 7.48
C GLN A 49 -6.25 -5.74 6.89
N ASP A 50 -5.00 -5.72 7.36
CA ASP A 50 -3.99 -4.78 6.86
C ASP A 50 -3.65 -5.02 5.38
N VAL A 51 -3.60 -6.29 4.98
CA VAL A 51 -3.37 -6.69 3.59
C VAL A 51 -4.48 -6.18 2.67
N GLU A 52 -5.73 -6.32 3.09
CA GLU A 52 -6.87 -5.89 2.29
C GLU A 52 -6.95 -4.36 2.18
N GLU A 53 -6.60 -3.64 3.26
CA GLU A 53 -6.51 -2.19 3.22
C GLU A 53 -5.44 -1.70 2.24
N ILE A 54 -4.23 -2.30 2.27
CA ILE A 54 -3.16 -1.97 1.32
C ILE A 54 -3.59 -2.26 -0.12
N ARG A 55 -4.27 -3.38 -0.38
CA ARG A 55 -4.83 -3.70 -1.69
C ARG A 55 -5.80 -2.63 -2.17
N GLY A 56 -6.73 -2.23 -1.32
CA GLY A 56 -7.69 -1.17 -1.62
C GLY A 56 -7.01 0.15 -1.96
N PHE A 57 -5.93 0.52 -1.25
CA PHE A 57 -5.15 1.71 -1.61
C PHE A 57 -4.42 1.57 -2.95
N ILE A 58 -3.83 0.41 -3.25
CA ILE A 58 -3.17 0.16 -4.53
C ILE A 58 -4.19 0.24 -5.68
N ASP A 59 -5.36 -0.37 -5.52
CA ASP A 59 -6.42 -0.33 -6.52
C ASP A 59 -6.93 1.10 -6.74
N LYS A 60 -7.03 1.89 -5.66
CA LYS A 60 -7.38 3.31 -5.76
C LYS A 60 -6.33 4.13 -6.52
N ILE A 61 -5.04 3.86 -6.31
CA ILE A 61 -3.97 4.49 -7.09
C ILE A 61 -4.13 4.11 -8.56
N SER A 62 -4.33 2.83 -8.87
CA SER A 62 -4.51 2.35 -10.25
C SER A 62 -5.69 3.05 -10.95
N GLU A 63 -6.83 3.20 -10.28
CA GLU A 63 -7.98 3.94 -10.81
C GLU A 63 -7.62 5.41 -11.08
N ASN A 64 -6.98 6.08 -10.14
CA ASN A 64 -6.58 7.48 -10.31
C ASN A 64 -5.56 7.65 -11.45
N VAL A 65 -4.66 6.69 -11.67
CA VAL A 65 -3.71 6.69 -12.80
C VAL A 65 -4.46 6.63 -14.14
N GLU A 66 -5.51 5.82 -14.23
CA GLU A 66 -6.36 5.78 -15.43
C GLU A 66 -7.11 7.09 -15.67
N GLU A 67 -7.61 7.74 -14.61
CA GLU A 67 -8.23 9.06 -14.74
C GLU A 67 -7.22 10.12 -15.19
N VAL A 68 -6.00 10.09 -14.67
CA VAL A 68 -4.90 10.97 -15.12
C VAL A 68 -4.64 10.80 -16.61
N LYS A 69 -4.57 9.55 -17.13
CA LYS A 69 -4.43 9.29 -18.58
C LYS A 69 -5.55 9.94 -19.40
N ARG A 70 -6.80 9.86 -18.93
CA ARG A 70 -7.96 10.45 -19.61
C ARG A 70 -7.89 11.98 -19.61
N LYS A 71 -7.56 12.60 -18.47
CA LYS A 71 -7.43 14.06 -18.34
C LYS A 71 -6.29 14.60 -19.19
N HIS A 72 -5.13 13.95 -19.17
CA HIS A 72 -4.01 14.25 -20.06
C HIS A 72 -4.42 14.20 -21.55
N SER A 73 -5.16 13.16 -21.93
CA SER A 73 -5.66 13.03 -23.31
C SER A 73 -6.63 14.15 -23.70
N ALA A 74 -7.54 14.53 -22.80
CA ALA A 74 -8.48 15.63 -23.02
C ALA A 74 -7.77 16.98 -23.19
N ILE A 75 -6.76 17.25 -22.36
CA ILE A 75 -5.92 18.45 -22.45
C ILE A 75 -5.14 18.49 -23.77
N LEU A 76 -4.64 17.34 -24.23
CA LEU A 76 -3.94 17.24 -25.51
C LEU A 76 -4.85 17.41 -26.73
N ALA A 77 -6.12 17.02 -26.62
CA ALA A 77 -7.10 17.11 -27.70
C ALA A 77 -7.62 18.54 -27.94
N SER A 78 -7.60 19.40 -26.91
CA SER A 78 -8.03 20.80 -27.03
C SER A 78 -6.84 21.77 -27.19
N PRO A 79 -6.93 22.79 -28.04
CA PRO A 79 -5.97 23.89 -28.04
C PRO A 79 -6.14 24.81 -26.82
N ASN A 80 -7.35 24.90 -26.27
CA ASN A 80 -7.68 25.66 -25.07
C ASN A 80 -8.39 24.71 -24.08
N PRO A 81 -7.64 23.94 -23.27
CA PRO A 81 -8.22 23.08 -22.24
C PRO A 81 -8.95 23.92 -21.19
N ASP A 82 -10.10 23.43 -20.73
CA ASP A 82 -10.85 24.07 -19.65
C ASP A 82 -10.07 24.02 -18.34
N GLU A 83 -10.16 25.09 -17.55
CA GLU A 83 -9.40 25.20 -16.29
C GLU A 83 -9.84 24.14 -15.28
N LYS A 84 -11.13 23.77 -15.30
CA LYS A 84 -11.68 22.72 -14.46
C LYS A 84 -10.98 21.36 -14.66
N THR A 85 -10.70 20.98 -15.91
CA THR A 85 -9.98 19.73 -16.23
C THR A 85 -8.54 19.75 -15.72
N LYS A 86 -7.90 20.92 -15.64
CA LYS A 86 -6.57 21.06 -15.03
C LYS A 86 -6.63 20.95 -13.52
N GLU A 87 -7.60 21.61 -12.87
CA GLU A 87 -7.80 21.51 -11.42
C GLU A 87 -8.07 20.07 -10.99
N GLU A 88 -8.95 19.35 -11.70
CA GLU A 88 -9.23 17.93 -11.47
C GLU A 88 -7.99 17.04 -11.66
N LEU A 89 -7.11 17.38 -12.61
CA LEU A 89 -5.84 16.66 -12.82
C LEU A 89 -4.88 16.86 -11.64
N GLU A 90 -4.72 18.09 -11.15
CA GLU A 90 -3.86 18.37 -10.00
C GLU A 90 -4.37 17.68 -8.72
N GLU A 91 -5.69 17.64 -8.53
CA GLU A 91 -6.32 16.89 -7.43
C GLU A 91 -6.00 15.39 -7.51
N LEU A 92 -6.17 14.77 -8.69
CA LEU A 92 -5.83 13.36 -8.91
C LEU A 92 -4.35 13.07 -8.63
N MET A 93 -3.45 13.96 -9.05
CA MET A 93 -2.01 13.83 -8.80
C MET A 93 -1.68 13.92 -7.31
N ALA A 94 -2.31 14.84 -6.58
CA ALA A 94 -2.17 14.96 -5.14
C ALA A 94 -2.69 13.72 -4.40
N ASP A 95 -3.84 13.19 -4.83
CA ASP A 95 -4.44 11.99 -4.25
C ASP A 95 -3.61 10.72 -4.49
N ILE A 96 -3.02 10.58 -5.68
CA ILE A 96 -2.05 9.51 -5.98
C ILE A 96 -0.87 9.60 -5.02
N LYS A 97 -0.25 10.78 -4.88
CA LYS A 97 0.90 10.97 -3.96
C LYS A 97 0.53 10.65 -2.51
N LYS A 98 -0.62 11.13 -2.05
CA LYS A 98 -1.10 10.90 -0.69
C LYS A 98 -1.36 9.42 -0.42
N THR A 99 -2.00 8.72 -1.35
CA THR A 99 -2.35 7.31 -1.21
C THR A 99 -1.11 6.42 -1.32
N ALA A 100 -0.17 6.74 -2.22
CA ALA A 100 1.10 6.03 -2.36
C ALA A 100 1.94 6.10 -1.08
N ASN A 101 1.98 7.26 -0.41
CA ASN A 101 2.67 7.40 0.88
C ASN A 101 2.03 6.54 1.98
N LYS A 102 0.69 6.41 2.02
CA LYS A 102 0.01 5.51 2.96
C LYS A 102 0.40 4.04 2.72
N VAL A 103 0.42 3.60 1.46
CA VAL A 103 0.86 2.25 1.07
C VAL A 103 2.29 2.02 1.53
N ARG A 104 3.20 2.96 1.23
CA ARG A 104 4.61 2.89 1.64
C ARG A 104 4.77 2.72 3.15
N SER A 105 4.10 3.57 3.95
CA SER A 105 4.19 3.51 5.41
C SER A 105 3.68 2.19 5.97
N LYS A 106 2.58 1.65 5.43
CA LYS A 106 2.04 0.36 5.86
C LYS A 106 2.95 -0.81 5.48
N LEU A 107 3.47 -0.85 4.25
CA LEU A 107 4.43 -1.87 3.82
C LEU A 107 5.68 -1.85 4.71
N LYS A 108 6.22 -0.66 5.01
CA LYS A 108 7.40 -0.53 5.89
C LYS A 108 7.13 -1.00 7.32
N SER A 109 5.92 -0.77 7.83
CA SER A 109 5.52 -1.30 9.15
C SER A 109 5.45 -2.82 9.17
N ILE A 110 4.97 -3.45 8.09
CA ILE A 110 4.91 -4.92 7.96
C ILE A 110 6.34 -5.49 7.87
N GLU A 111 7.20 -4.87 7.08
CA GLU A 111 8.61 -5.25 6.95
C GLU A 111 9.33 -5.22 8.32
N GLN A 112 9.21 -4.13 9.07
CA GLN A 112 9.78 -4.03 10.42
C GLN A 112 9.24 -5.10 11.38
N SER A 113 7.95 -5.43 11.30
CA SER A 113 7.34 -6.49 12.10
C SER A 113 7.93 -7.87 11.75
N ILE A 114 8.20 -8.13 10.46
CA ILE A 114 8.83 -9.36 9.98
C ILE A 114 10.27 -9.46 10.51
N GLU A 115 11.07 -8.39 10.37
CA GLU A 115 12.47 -8.35 10.81
C GLU A 115 12.62 -8.57 12.32
N GLN A 116 11.75 -7.97 13.12
CA GLN A 116 11.75 -8.15 14.58
C GLN A 116 11.51 -9.60 14.99
N GLU A 117 10.60 -10.30 14.30
CA GLU A 117 10.26 -11.68 14.62
C GLU A 117 11.33 -12.68 14.13
N GLU A 118 11.99 -12.36 13.02
CA GLU A 118 13.18 -13.08 12.57
C GLU A 118 14.35 -12.98 13.56
N GLY A 119 14.58 -11.80 14.13
CA GLY A 119 15.62 -11.58 15.14
C GLY A 119 15.41 -12.42 16.42
N LEU A 120 14.18 -12.88 16.67
CA LEU A 120 13.84 -13.78 17.77
C LEU A 120 14.00 -15.27 17.41
N ASN A 121 14.49 -15.60 16.21
CA ASN A 121 14.58 -16.96 15.66
C ASN A 121 13.25 -17.74 15.70
N ARG A 122 12.11 -17.02 15.69
CA ARG A 122 10.78 -17.61 15.69
C ARG A 122 10.33 -17.89 14.27
N SER A 123 10.74 -19.02 13.71
CA SER A 123 10.19 -19.49 12.44
C SER A 123 8.79 -20.07 12.66
N SER A 124 7.77 -19.34 12.22
CA SER A 124 6.36 -19.73 12.32
C SER A 124 5.70 -19.80 10.94
N ALA A 125 4.61 -20.56 10.82
CA ALA A 125 3.80 -20.55 9.61
C ALA A 125 3.28 -19.13 9.28
N ASP A 126 2.92 -18.39 10.32
CA ASP A 126 2.44 -17.01 10.26
C ASP A 126 3.49 -16.04 9.68
N LEU A 127 4.75 -16.14 10.12
CA LEU A 127 5.85 -15.33 9.59
C LEU A 127 6.05 -15.54 8.08
N ARG A 128 5.90 -16.78 7.59
CA ARG A 128 5.98 -17.09 6.15
C ARG A 128 4.82 -16.51 5.36
N ILE A 129 3.62 -16.51 5.93
CA ILE A 129 2.42 -15.91 5.32
C ILE A 129 2.62 -14.40 5.18
N ARG A 130 3.02 -13.71 6.25
CA ARG A 130 3.29 -12.26 6.23
C ARG A 130 4.37 -11.89 5.21
N LYS A 131 5.48 -12.63 5.15
CA LYS A 131 6.53 -12.44 4.13
C LYS A 131 6.00 -12.54 2.70
N THR A 132 5.18 -13.56 2.44
CA THR A 132 4.61 -13.79 1.10
C THR A 132 3.65 -12.67 0.72
N GLN A 133 2.80 -12.23 1.66
CA GLN A 133 1.88 -11.12 1.45
C GLN A 133 2.61 -9.80 1.22
N HIS A 134 3.60 -9.48 2.05
CA HIS A 134 4.45 -8.29 1.88
C HIS A 134 5.07 -8.27 0.48
N SER A 135 5.75 -9.35 0.07
CA SER A 135 6.38 -9.44 -1.26
C SER A 135 5.38 -9.24 -2.41
N THR A 136 4.18 -9.81 -2.29
CA THR A 136 3.13 -9.68 -3.31
C THR A 136 2.62 -8.25 -3.41
N LEU A 137 2.34 -7.60 -2.28
CA LEU A 137 1.83 -6.24 -2.24
C LEU A 137 2.88 -5.23 -2.70
N SER A 138 4.13 -5.37 -2.27
CA SER A 138 5.24 -4.51 -2.69
C SER A 138 5.44 -4.57 -4.20
N ARG A 139 5.39 -5.77 -4.80
CA ARG A 139 5.46 -5.93 -6.26
C ARG A 139 4.32 -5.20 -6.97
N LYS A 140 3.07 -5.41 -6.54
CA LYS A 140 1.90 -4.76 -7.15
C LYS A 140 1.97 -3.23 -7.03
N PHE A 141 2.42 -2.72 -5.88
CA PHE A 141 2.62 -1.28 -5.67
C PHE A 141 3.66 -0.69 -6.63
N VAL A 142 4.81 -1.36 -6.75
CA VAL A 142 5.89 -1.00 -7.68
C VAL A 142 5.40 -0.97 -9.13
N GLU A 143 4.60 -1.96 -9.55
CA GLU A 143 4.00 -2.01 -10.89
C GLU A 143 3.11 -0.80 -11.17
N VAL A 144 2.16 -0.51 -10.28
CA VAL A 144 1.23 0.63 -10.45
C VAL A 144 1.98 1.98 -10.43
N MET A 145 2.99 2.14 -9.56
CA MET A 145 3.79 3.36 -9.53
C MET A 145 4.67 3.51 -10.77
N SER A 146 5.14 2.41 -11.36
CA SER A 146 5.88 2.42 -12.62
C SER A 146 4.98 2.88 -13.77
N GLU A 147 3.74 2.41 -13.81
CA GLU A 147 2.75 2.81 -14.80
C GLU A 147 2.38 4.30 -14.68
N TYR A 148 2.24 4.81 -13.45
CA TYR A 148 2.05 6.24 -13.22
C TYR A 148 3.23 7.07 -13.77
N ASN A 149 4.46 6.65 -13.51
CA ASN A 149 5.66 7.32 -14.03
C ASN A 149 5.74 7.32 -15.56
N ALA A 150 5.39 6.18 -16.17
CA ALA A 150 5.34 6.04 -17.62
C ALA A 150 4.29 6.99 -18.22
N THR A 151 3.10 7.06 -17.60
CA THR A 151 2.01 7.97 -18.00
C THR A 151 2.46 9.44 -17.98
N GLN A 152 3.10 9.86 -16.89
CA GLN A 152 3.63 11.22 -16.74
C GLN A 152 4.71 11.54 -17.78
N THR A 153 5.56 10.56 -18.10
CA THR A 153 6.62 10.72 -19.09
C THR A 153 6.06 10.85 -20.51
N ASP A 154 5.14 9.96 -20.91
CA ASP A 154 4.46 10.02 -22.22
C ASP A 154 3.74 11.36 -22.39
N TYR A 155 3.05 11.86 -21.35
CA TYR A 155 2.41 13.17 -21.41
C TYR A 155 3.39 14.30 -21.68
N ARG A 156 4.53 14.35 -20.97
CA ARG A 156 5.59 15.35 -21.18
C ARG A 156 6.14 15.30 -22.60
N GLU A 157 6.41 14.10 -23.11
CA GLU A 157 6.92 13.92 -24.47
C GLU A 157 5.92 14.39 -25.54
N ARG A 158 4.63 14.11 -25.34
CA ARG A 158 3.57 14.58 -26.24
C ARG A 158 3.40 16.09 -26.21
N CYS A 159 3.45 16.71 -25.03
CA CYS A 159 3.42 18.17 -24.89
C CYS A 159 4.61 18.82 -25.60
N LYS A 160 5.83 18.28 -25.41
CA LYS A 160 7.04 18.74 -26.12
C LYS A 160 6.88 18.64 -27.64
N GLY A 161 6.35 17.52 -28.14
CA GLY A 161 6.09 17.32 -29.58
C GLY A 161 5.07 18.32 -30.14
N ARG A 162 4.03 18.70 -29.38
CA ARG A 162 3.10 19.77 -29.79
C ARG A 162 3.80 21.13 -29.89
N ILE A 163 4.61 21.48 -28.89
CA ILE A 163 5.35 22.75 -28.86
C ILE A 163 6.31 22.86 -30.04
N GLN A 164 7.06 21.79 -30.31
CA GLN A 164 8.02 21.78 -31.42
C GLN A 164 7.34 22.03 -32.77
N ARG A 165 6.19 21.38 -33.04
CA ARG A 165 5.42 21.63 -34.27
C ARG A 165 4.89 23.07 -34.35
N GLN A 166 4.43 23.64 -33.24
CA GLN A 166 3.92 25.02 -33.24
C GLN A 166 5.03 26.06 -33.49
N LEU A 167 6.25 25.79 -33.00
CA LEU A 167 7.44 26.60 -33.28
C LEU A 167 7.84 26.57 -34.76
N GLU A 168 7.82 25.39 -35.37
CA GLU A 168 8.14 25.20 -36.79
C GLU A 168 7.17 25.94 -37.72
N ILE A 169 5.89 26.05 -37.31
CA ILE A 169 4.84 26.69 -38.12
C ILE A 169 4.75 28.21 -37.89
N THR A 170 4.81 28.66 -36.64
CA THR A 170 4.37 30.03 -36.26
C THR A 170 5.52 30.95 -35.84
N GLN A 171 6.73 30.42 -35.58
CA GLN A 171 7.88 31.14 -34.98
C GLN A 171 7.56 31.93 -33.69
N LYS A 172 6.41 31.69 -33.05
CA LYS A 172 5.98 32.28 -31.78
C LYS A 172 5.27 31.23 -30.92
N LEU A 173 5.50 31.29 -29.61
CA LEU A 173 4.87 30.42 -28.61
C LEU A 173 3.69 31.13 -27.93
N PRO A 174 2.53 30.47 -27.77
CA PRO A 174 1.53 30.92 -26.83
C PRO A 174 1.97 30.55 -25.41
N SER A 175 1.99 31.54 -24.51
CA SER A 175 2.45 31.43 -23.11
C SER A 175 1.77 30.30 -22.32
N ASP A 176 0.52 29.97 -22.66
CA ASP A 176 -0.27 28.94 -21.98
C ASP A 176 0.24 27.51 -22.22
N PHE A 177 1.02 27.28 -23.29
CA PHE A 177 1.63 25.98 -23.59
C PHE A 177 2.92 25.73 -22.80
N ILE A 178 3.65 26.78 -22.40
CA ILE A 178 4.87 26.64 -21.60
C ILE A 178 4.52 26.15 -20.19
N LYS A 179 3.41 26.64 -19.62
CA LYS A 179 2.91 26.23 -18.31
C LYS A 179 2.67 24.71 -18.22
N CYS A 180 2.12 24.12 -19.28
CA CYS A 180 1.86 22.69 -19.40
C CYS A 180 3.11 21.78 -19.38
N CYS A 181 4.30 22.32 -19.71
CA CYS A 181 5.56 21.57 -19.68
C CYS A 181 6.36 21.74 -18.38
N VAL A 182 6.14 22.83 -17.65
CA VAL A 182 6.99 23.25 -16.52
C VAL A 182 6.43 22.82 -15.17
N GLU A 183 5.11 22.73 -14.99
CA GLU A 183 4.53 22.59 -13.63
C GLU A 183 4.61 21.18 -13.01
N SER A 184 4.99 20.14 -13.75
CA SER A 184 4.92 18.74 -13.25
C SER A 184 6.26 18.08 -12.93
N VAL A 185 7.42 18.74 -13.12
CA VAL A 185 8.73 18.05 -13.18
C VAL A 185 9.51 18.01 -11.86
N ASP A 186 9.44 19.02 -10.99
CA ASP A 186 10.48 19.15 -9.96
C ASP A 186 10.18 18.51 -8.59
N SER A 187 8.98 17.97 -8.33
CA SER A 187 8.67 17.38 -7.01
C SER A 187 8.26 15.91 -7.01
N THR A 188 7.69 15.35 -8.09
CA THR A 188 7.17 13.97 -8.07
C THR A 188 8.18 12.93 -8.56
N GLY A 189 8.98 13.23 -9.57
CA GLY A 189 9.96 12.27 -10.13
C GLY A 189 11.04 11.82 -9.15
N GLY A 190 11.57 12.76 -8.33
CA GLY A 190 12.56 12.46 -7.30
C GLY A 190 11.99 11.72 -6.09
N GLU A 191 10.77 12.06 -5.68
CA GLU A 191 10.09 11.38 -4.55
C GLU A 191 9.62 9.98 -4.92
N ILE A 192 9.18 9.74 -6.17
CA ILE A 192 8.71 8.41 -6.58
C ILE A 192 9.88 7.43 -6.67
N SER A 193 11.09 7.85 -7.06
CA SER A 193 12.26 6.96 -7.02
C SER A 193 12.51 6.44 -5.60
N SER A 194 12.23 7.24 -4.56
CA SER A 194 12.34 6.78 -3.17
C SER A 194 11.24 5.77 -2.78
N LEU A 195 10.12 5.70 -3.52
CA LEU A 195 9.04 4.72 -3.27
C LEU A 195 9.38 3.31 -3.77
N PHE A 196 10.44 3.14 -4.56
CA PHE A 196 10.94 1.85 -5.02
C PHE A 196 12.00 1.22 -4.08
N GLU A 197 12.47 1.96 -3.07
CA GLU A 197 13.44 1.48 -2.05
C GLU A 197 12.75 0.92 -0.79
N ILE A 198 11.57 0.31 -0.93
CA ILE A 198 10.94 -0.48 0.16
C ILE A 198 11.52 -1.88 0.13
#